data_AF-A0A7G6YLE3-F1
#
_entry.id   AF-A0A7G6YLE3-F1
#
_cell.length_a   1.000
_cell.length_b   1.000
_cell.length_c   1.000
_cell.angle_alpha   90.00
_cell.angle_beta   90.00
_cell.angle_gamma   90.00
#
_symmetry.space_group_name_H-M   'P 1'
#
loop_
_entity.id
_entity.type
_entity.pdbx_description
1 polymer ?
#
loop_
_entity_poly.entity_id
_entity_poly.type
_entity_poly.pdbx_seq_one_letter_code
_entity_poly.pdbx_strand_id
1 'polypeptide(L)'
;MLFFGKHYREVWATPVQVPVLNPTTEMGGLKFEKRGGGFQTTSATVESQEGREYALRTLDKDPYRTLPKVLRHTFVLTLVRDATSAANPYAALTVPPLAQAAGVPHTHPRIFYVRPGETGLGAVSEDMQGKLVMLEEKFDGAENLTPAFGNAVDLADTDDVLAERYASPTHQIDQLAFARARLLDILIGDWDRHEGQWQWAVYAQNGRTLYRPVPKDRDQVYFRFDDGLIPWLMSRKWAVRKFRTFRPRYEDIPGTVRNAHFLDTRALPEVTAAQFQQLATDLQRRLTDSVIAVAVRQLPPPIYKLEGEYIAKSLRARRDALPKAAQEFYQLLAEHVEVAGTDENERFVTERLSDSTTRVSVYRLPEKKGQTVDPRPFYQRTFRTQDTKTITFYGLRGEDEFVVQGNVNKGIRLNIHGGPNEDMVVDSSQVAGGKRRTFYYDTKTGNELTEGPSTVDRRRRGVAAHAYDREGY
;
A
#
# COMPACT_ATOMS: atom_id res chain seq x y z
N MET A 1 -5.95 3.38 33.62
CA MET A 1 -6.79 4.20 32.72
C MET A 1 -6.20 5.57 32.43
N LEU A 2 -5.81 6.40 33.42
CA LEU A 2 -5.29 7.76 33.14
C LEU A 2 -3.99 7.78 32.31
N PHE A 3 -3.01 6.92 32.64
CA PHE A 3 -1.69 6.94 31.99
C PHE A 3 -1.63 6.18 30.65
N PHE A 4 -2.20 4.99 30.57
CA PHE A 4 -2.14 4.12 29.39
C PHE A 4 -3.44 4.08 28.58
N GLY A 5 -4.52 4.70 29.04
CA GLY A 5 -5.79 4.72 28.32
C GLY A 5 -6.68 3.52 28.61
N LYS A 6 -7.85 3.48 27.97
CA LYS A 6 -8.79 2.34 28.03
C LYS A 6 -8.65 1.47 26.78
N HIS A 7 -8.33 2.06 25.64
CA HIS A 7 -8.28 1.43 24.33
C HIS A 7 -9.59 0.69 24.02
N TYR A 8 -9.52 -0.52 23.46
CA TYR A 8 -10.65 -1.42 23.24
C TYR A 8 -10.79 -2.50 24.33
N ARG A 9 -10.24 -2.31 25.54
CA ARG A 9 -10.29 -3.35 26.59
C ARG A 9 -11.70 -3.85 26.92
N GLU A 10 -12.69 -2.96 26.92
CA GLU A 10 -14.08 -3.34 27.13
C GLU A 10 -14.61 -4.23 25.99
N VAL A 11 -14.27 -3.91 24.74
CA VAL A 11 -14.57 -4.74 23.57
C VAL A 11 -13.91 -6.10 23.68
N TRP A 12 -12.63 -6.16 24.09
CA TRP A 12 -11.90 -7.41 24.30
C TRP A 12 -12.49 -8.27 25.42
N ALA A 13 -13.02 -7.65 26.48
CA ALA A 13 -13.60 -8.34 27.62
C ALA A 13 -15.09 -8.74 27.43
N THR A 14 -15.77 -8.17 26.44
CA THR A 14 -17.20 -8.38 26.23
C THR A 14 -17.46 -9.76 25.61
N PRO A 15 -18.24 -10.63 26.26
CA PRO A 15 -18.61 -11.91 25.69
C PRO A 15 -19.39 -11.76 24.39
N VAL A 16 -19.00 -12.53 23.37
CA VAL A 16 -19.69 -12.60 22.07
C VAL A 16 -20.10 -14.03 21.76
N GLN A 17 -21.19 -14.19 21.01
CA GLN A 17 -21.57 -15.48 20.46
C GLN A 17 -20.99 -15.61 19.06
N VAL A 18 -20.26 -16.69 18.82
CA VAL A 18 -19.65 -17.03 17.53
C VAL A 18 -19.88 -18.52 17.26
N PRO A 19 -19.94 -18.94 15.98
CA PRO A 19 -20.00 -20.35 15.65
C PRO A 19 -18.76 -21.09 16.15
N VAL A 20 -18.93 -22.35 16.49
CA VAL A 20 -17.81 -23.27 16.74
C VAL A 20 -17.22 -23.68 15.40
N LEU A 21 -15.91 -23.59 15.25
CA LEU A 21 -15.23 -24.07 14.05
C LEU A 21 -15.36 -25.60 13.96
N ASN A 22 -15.94 -26.08 12.87
CA ASN A 22 -15.91 -27.49 12.52
C ASN A 22 -15.13 -27.68 11.21
N PRO A 23 -13.85 -28.08 11.29
CA PRO A 23 -13.01 -28.22 10.10
C PRO A 23 -13.58 -29.17 9.05
N THR A 24 -14.37 -30.18 9.45
CA THR A 24 -14.90 -31.15 8.48
C THR A 24 -16.04 -30.61 7.61
N THR A 25 -16.72 -29.55 8.04
CA THR A 25 -17.88 -29.00 7.33
C THR A 25 -17.66 -27.58 6.81
N GLU A 26 -16.87 -26.76 7.50
CA GLU A 26 -16.63 -25.38 7.06
C GLU A 26 -15.87 -25.38 5.72
N MET A 27 -16.30 -24.49 4.81
CA MET A 27 -15.76 -24.38 3.45
C MET A 27 -15.64 -25.71 2.68
N GLY A 28 -16.57 -26.64 2.91
CA GLY A 28 -16.55 -27.95 2.26
C GLY A 28 -15.54 -28.95 2.85
N GLY A 29 -14.90 -28.62 3.98
CA GLY A 29 -13.92 -29.45 4.66
C GLY A 29 -12.51 -28.87 4.54
N LEU A 30 -12.03 -28.26 5.61
CA LEU A 30 -10.71 -27.68 5.77
C LEU A 30 -9.68 -28.75 6.17
N LYS A 31 -8.54 -28.73 5.50
CA LYS A 31 -7.35 -29.51 5.83
C LYS A 31 -6.20 -28.58 6.13
N PHE A 32 -5.37 -28.95 7.10
CA PHE A 32 -4.13 -28.24 7.36
C PHE A 32 -3.14 -28.44 6.21
N GLU A 33 -2.58 -27.34 5.73
CA GLU A 33 -1.61 -27.34 4.65
C GLU A 33 -0.26 -26.84 5.19
N LYS A 34 -0.21 -25.61 5.68
CA LYS A 34 1.03 -24.98 6.14
C LYS A 34 0.83 -24.16 7.40
N ARG A 35 1.82 -24.18 8.29
CA ARG A 35 1.87 -23.24 9.41
C ARG A 35 2.35 -21.88 8.91
N GLY A 36 1.58 -20.84 9.20
CA GLY A 36 1.93 -19.46 8.91
C GLY A 36 2.38 -18.69 10.15
N GLY A 37 2.65 -17.41 9.94
CA GLY A 37 2.84 -16.43 11.00
C GLY A 37 4.26 -16.36 11.54
N GLY A 38 4.70 -15.14 11.82
CA GLY A 38 5.95 -14.88 12.54
C GLY A 38 5.76 -14.97 14.06
N PHE A 39 6.66 -14.35 14.81
CA PHE A 39 6.69 -14.41 16.29
C PHE A 39 5.45 -13.84 17.04
N GLN A 40 4.34 -13.42 16.39
CA GLN A 40 3.19 -12.76 17.07
C GLN A 40 1.86 -13.51 17.05
N THR A 41 1.59 -14.28 15.99
CA THR A 41 0.25 -14.84 15.74
C THR A 41 0.40 -16.30 15.33
N THR A 42 -0.35 -17.19 15.96
CA THR A 42 -0.53 -18.54 15.40
C THR A 42 -1.44 -18.38 14.19
N SER A 43 -0.87 -18.49 12.99
CA SER A 43 -1.65 -18.61 11.77
C SER A 43 -1.34 -19.91 11.04
N ALA A 44 -2.26 -20.31 10.18
CA ALA A 44 -2.13 -21.47 9.31
C ALA A 44 -2.79 -21.17 7.97
N THR A 45 -2.23 -21.72 6.91
CA THR A 45 -2.98 -21.96 5.70
C THR A 45 -3.73 -23.28 5.86
N VAL A 46 -5.03 -23.22 5.59
CA VAL A 46 -5.91 -24.38 5.52
C VAL A 46 -6.57 -24.39 4.15
N GLU A 47 -6.78 -25.59 3.61
CA GLU A 47 -7.25 -25.79 2.25
C GLU A 47 -8.61 -26.49 2.28
N SER A 48 -9.55 -26.02 1.48
CA SER A 48 -10.83 -26.70 1.25
C SER A 48 -10.65 -27.94 0.37
N GLN A 49 -11.65 -28.83 0.33
CA GLN A 49 -11.66 -29.96 -0.59
C GLN A 49 -11.60 -29.57 -2.08
N GLU A 50 -11.99 -28.34 -2.43
CA GLU A 50 -11.93 -27.80 -3.79
C GLU A 50 -10.56 -27.22 -4.16
N GLY A 51 -9.57 -27.27 -3.27
CA GLY A 51 -8.24 -26.72 -3.52
C GLY A 51 -8.07 -25.24 -3.18
N ARG A 52 -9.10 -24.58 -2.63
CA ARG A 52 -9.00 -23.16 -2.23
C ARG A 52 -8.35 -23.02 -0.86
N GLU A 53 -7.42 -22.09 -0.75
CA GLU A 53 -6.71 -21.75 0.46
C GLU A 53 -7.41 -20.67 1.29
N TYR A 54 -7.26 -20.80 2.61
CA TYR A 54 -7.75 -19.85 3.59
C TYR A 54 -6.68 -19.61 4.65
N ALA A 55 -6.56 -18.37 5.09
CA ALA A 55 -5.79 -17.99 6.26
C ALA A 55 -6.65 -18.17 7.52
N LEU A 56 -6.20 -19.04 8.42
CA LEU A 56 -6.77 -19.22 9.76
C LEU A 56 -5.82 -18.60 10.78
N ARG A 57 -6.29 -17.61 11.57
CA ARG A 57 -5.44 -16.86 12.51
C ARG A 57 -6.11 -16.63 13.85
N THR A 58 -5.36 -16.69 14.95
CA THR A 58 -5.88 -16.29 16.26
C THR A 58 -6.17 -14.79 16.30
N LEU A 59 -7.31 -14.40 16.90
CA LEU A 59 -7.64 -12.97 17.08
C LEU A 59 -6.69 -12.30 18.08
N ASP A 60 -6.41 -13.00 19.18
CA ASP A 60 -5.44 -12.53 20.17
C ASP A 60 -4.02 -12.78 19.65
N LYS A 61 -3.19 -11.72 19.69
CA LYS A 61 -1.79 -11.74 19.25
C LYS A 61 -0.92 -11.69 20.51
N ASP A 62 0.00 -12.65 20.66
CA ASP A 62 0.96 -12.62 21.77
C ASP A 62 2.27 -11.95 21.32
N PRO A 63 2.52 -10.68 21.65
CA PRO A 63 3.73 -9.99 21.25
C PRO A 63 4.98 -10.45 22.03
N TYR A 64 4.83 -11.40 22.97
CA TYR A 64 5.94 -11.87 23.80
C TYR A 64 7.16 -12.27 22.97
N ARG A 65 6.97 -12.97 21.85
CA ARG A 65 8.11 -13.46 21.06
C ARG A 65 8.71 -12.42 20.11
N THR A 66 8.07 -11.28 19.84
CA THR A 66 8.65 -10.21 19.00
C THR A 66 9.60 -9.27 19.70
N LEU A 67 9.56 -9.21 21.02
CA LEU A 67 10.57 -8.45 21.74
C LEU A 67 11.88 -9.25 21.80
N PRO A 68 13.05 -8.61 21.63
CA PRO A 68 14.33 -9.21 22.01
C PRO A 68 14.25 -9.79 23.42
N LYS A 69 14.90 -10.94 23.70
CA LYS A 69 14.78 -11.65 24.98
C LYS A 69 14.98 -10.74 26.20
N VAL A 70 15.88 -9.77 26.09
CA VAL A 70 16.18 -8.77 27.14
C VAL A 70 14.99 -7.86 27.46
N LEU A 71 14.18 -7.52 26.46
CA LEU A 71 13.01 -6.63 26.61
C LEU A 71 11.74 -7.37 27.04
N ARG A 72 11.69 -8.71 26.91
CA ARG A 72 10.52 -9.55 27.27
C ARG A 72 10.19 -9.52 28.76
N HIS A 73 11.15 -9.20 29.62
CA HIS A 73 10.96 -9.13 31.08
C HIS A 73 10.86 -7.69 31.60
N THR A 74 10.61 -6.71 30.71
CA THR A 74 10.58 -5.28 31.06
C THR A 74 9.18 -4.67 30.88
N PHE A 75 9.01 -3.42 31.32
CA PHE A 75 7.78 -2.64 31.08
C PHE A 75 7.45 -2.47 29.58
N VAL A 76 8.42 -2.70 28.68
CA VAL A 76 8.22 -2.65 27.23
C VAL A 76 7.27 -3.76 26.77
N LEU A 77 7.30 -4.96 27.36
CA LEU A 77 6.33 -6.01 27.03
C LEU A 77 4.91 -5.58 27.40
N THR A 78 4.74 -4.95 28.57
CA THR A 78 3.44 -4.42 28.99
C THR A 78 2.96 -3.33 28.04
N LEU A 79 3.85 -2.46 27.55
CA LEU A 79 3.52 -1.42 26.57
C LEU A 79 3.14 -2.01 25.19
N VAL A 80 3.82 -3.06 24.73
CA VAL A 80 3.48 -3.70 23.45
C VAL A 80 2.17 -4.50 23.55
N ARG A 81 1.93 -5.19 24.67
CA ARG A 81 0.62 -5.82 24.95
C ARG A 81 -0.50 -4.79 25.08
N ASP A 82 -0.20 -3.63 25.68
CA ASP A 82 -1.12 -2.50 25.74
C ASP A 82 -1.51 -2.01 24.34
N ALA A 83 -0.54 -1.96 23.42
CA ALA A 83 -0.80 -1.63 22.01
C ALA A 83 -1.67 -2.68 21.28
N THR A 84 -1.64 -3.97 21.65
CA THR A 84 -2.61 -4.95 21.11
C THR A 84 -4.04 -4.55 21.45
N SER A 85 -4.27 -4.06 22.68
CA SER A 85 -5.62 -3.63 23.09
C SER A 85 -6.10 -2.36 22.38
N ALA A 86 -5.23 -1.66 21.64
CA ALA A 86 -5.57 -0.54 20.78
C ALA A 86 -6.17 -0.95 19.43
N ALA A 87 -6.00 -2.21 19.00
CA ALA A 87 -6.69 -2.75 17.85
C ALA A 87 -8.10 -3.24 18.23
N ASN A 88 -9.07 -3.06 17.34
CA ASN A 88 -10.41 -3.61 17.51
C ASN A 88 -10.46 -5.01 16.89
N PRO A 89 -10.67 -6.08 17.68
CA PRO A 89 -10.58 -7.47 17.22
C PRO A 89 -11.65 -7.86 16.18
N TYR A 90 -12.67 -7.04 16.01
CA TYR A 90 -13.81 -7.30 15.11
C TYR A 90 -13.87 -6.31 13.94
N ALA A 91 -12.94 -5.37 13.82
CA ALA A 91 -13.03 -4.29 12.82
C ALA A 91 -13.01 -4.80 11.37
N ALA A 92 -12.22 -5.84 11.09
CA ALA A 92 -12.12 -6.46 9.77
C ALA A 92 -13.49 -6.92 9.23
N LEU A 93 -14.41 -7.37 10.10
CA LEU A 93 -15.77 -7.77 9.71
C LEU A 93 -16.58 -6.63 9.07
N THR A 94 -16.24 -5.37 9.37
CA THR A 94 -16.97 -4.22 8.83
C THR A 94 -16.51 -3.81 7.43
N VAL A 95 -15.36 -4.32 6.97
CA VAL A 95 -14.74 -3.88 5.72
C VAL A 95 -15.43 -4.41 4.46
N PRO A 96 -15.88 -5.69 4.38
CA PRO A 96 -16.42 -6.24 3.14
C PRO A 96 -17.56 -5.41 2.52
N PRO A 97 -18.60 -4.97 3.26
CA PRO A 97 -19.65 -4.15 2.65
C PRO A 97 -19.16 -2.78 2.15
N LEU A 98 -18.16 -2.19 2.81
CA LEU A 98 -17.54 -0.94 2.37
C LEU A 98 -16.70 -1.14 1.10
N ALA A 99 -15.87 -2.19 1.07
CA ALA A 99 -15.03 -2.53 -0.05
C ALA A 99 -15.86 -2.91 -1.29
N GLN A 100 -16.89 -3.72 -1.12
CA GLN A 100 -17.85 -4.08 -2.17
C GLN A 100 -18.49 -2.83 -2.79
N ALA A 101 -18.99 -1.90 -1.97
CA ALA A 101 -19.59 -0.66 -2.46
C ALA A 101 -18.57 0.25 -3.15
N ALA A 102 -17.33 0.29 -2.62
CA ALA A 102 -16.22 1.03 -3.20
C ALA A 102 -15.75 0.46 -4.54
N GLY A 103 -16.04 -0.82 -4.84
CA GLY A 103 -15.50 -1.54 -5.98
C GLY A 103 -14.05 -1.98 -5.78
N VAL A 104 -13.69 -2.31 -4.54
CA VAL A 104 -12.36 -2.79 -4.14
C VAL A 104 -12.49 -4.28 -3.81
N PRO A 105 -11.66 -5.18 -4.39
CA PRO A 105 -11.66 -6.59 -4.01
C PRO A 105 -11.44 -6.78 -2.50
N HIS A 106 -12.05 -7.81 -1.91
CA HIS A 106 -11.96 -8.05 -0.47
C HIS A 106 -12.15 -9.52 -0.12
N THR A 107 -11.67 -9.90 1.06
CA THR A 107 -11.97 -11.16 1.72
C THR A 107 -13.33 -11.11 2.43
N HIS A 108 -13.77 -12.25 2.96
CA HIS A 108 -14.96 -12.41 3.79
C HIS A 108 -14.58 -13.00 5.15
N PRO A 109 -14.00 -12.19 6.06
CA PRO A 109 -13.61 -12.66 7.38
C PRO A 109 -14.78 -13.23 8.17
N ARG A 110 -14.57 -14.42 8.72
CA ARG A 110 -15.50 -15.10 9.64
C ARG A 110 -14.77 -15.48 10.92
N ILE A 111 -15.38 -15.21 12.06
CA ILE A 111 -14.82 -15.53 13.37
C ILE A 111 -15.47 -16.78 13.92
N PHE A 112 -14.64 -17.66 14.47
CA PHE A 112 -15.07 -18.91 15.09
C PHE A 112 -14.41 -19.10 16.45
N TYR A 113 -15.03 -19.93 17.29
CA TYR A 113 -14.42 -20.49 18.48
C TYR A 113 -13.89 -21.90 18.21
N VAL A 114 -12.66 -22.17 18.60
CA VAL A 114 -12.07 -23.52 18.54
C VAL A 114 -12.28 -24.20 19.89
N ARG A 115 -13.04 -25.31 19.92
CA ARG A 115 -13.33 -26.02 21.17
C ARG A 115 -12.08 -26.66 21.77
N PRO A 116 -12.02 -26.83 23.10
CA PRO A 116 -11.06 -27.73 23.72
C PRO A 116 -11.15 -29.13 23.11
N GLY A 117 -10.01 -29.77 22.86
CA GLY A 117 -9.95 -31.12 22.26
C GLY A 117 -10.18 -31.17 20.74
N GLU A 118 -10.19 -30.04 20.05
CA GLU A 118 -10.20 -29.98 18.58
C GLU A 118 -8.89 -30.57 18.02
N THR A 119 -8.98 -31.40 16.98
CA THR A 119 -7.83 -32.11 16.37
C THR A 119 -7.86 -32.17 14.83
N GLY A 120 -8.94 -31.71 14.20
CA GLY A 120 -9.14 -31.67 12.75
C GLY A 120 -8.36 -30.57 12.04
N LEU A 121 -7.78 -29.59 12.74
CA LEU A 121 -6.87 -28.58 12.18
C LEU A 121 -5.40 -29.05 12.10
N GLY A 122 -5.14 -30.35 12.29
CA GLY A 122 -3.80 -30.93 12.18
C GLY A 122 -2.81 -30.28 13.16
N ALA A 123 -1.64 -29.89 12.66
CA ALA A 123 -0.50 -29.45 13.46
C ALA A 123 -0.71 -28.12 14.22
N VAL A 124 -1.79 -27.38 13.95
CA VAL A 124 -2.11 -26.12 14.65
C VAL A 124 -3.28 -26.22 15.61
N SER A 125 -3.92 -27.40 15.70
CA SER A 125 -5.11 -27.59 16.55
C SER A 125 -4.85 -27.20 18.00
N GLU A 126 -3.80 -27.76 18.61
CA GLU A 126 -3.43 -27.50 20.02
C GLU A 126 -3.20 -26.01 20.30
N ASP A 127 -2.55 -25.30 19.36
CA ASP A 127 -2.27 -23.87 19.51
C ASP A 127 -3.53 -22.99 19.41
N MET A 128 -4.61 -23.50 18.80
CA MET A 128 -5.85 -22.75 18.57
C MET A 128 -6.97 -23.11 19.53
N GLN A 129 -6.91 -24.27 20.20
CA GLN A 129 -7.91 -24.69 21.18
C GLN A 129 -8.20 -23.62 22.25
N GLY A 130 -9.47 -23.39 22.52
CA GLY A 130 -9.94 -22.41 23.50
C GLY A 130 -9.84 -20.95 23.03
N LYS A 131 -9.42 -20.69 21.78
CA LYS A 131 -9.25 -19.33 21.25
C LYS A 131 -10.31 -18.99 20.21
N LEU A 132 -10.50 -17.70 20.03
CA LEU A 132 -11.16 -17.17 18.84
C LEU A 132 -10.17 -17.13 17.68
N VAL A 133 -10.63 -17.58 16.52
CA VAL A 133 -9.88 -17.58 15.27
C VAL A 133 -10.70 -16.89 14.18
N MET A 134 -10.00 -16.24 13.25
CA MET A 134 -10.57 -15.66 12.06
C MET A 134 -10.12 -16.47 10.84
N LEU A 135 -11.08 -16.82 9.99
CA LEU A 135 -10.90 -17.51 8.73
C LEU A 135 -11.20 -16.51 7.60
N GLU A 136 -10.25 -16.37 6.67
CA GLU A 136 -10.34 -15.49 5.51
C GLU A 136 -9.79 -16.21 4.28
N GLU A 137 -10.30 -15.91 3.09
CA GLU A 137 -9.71 -16.38 1.83
C GLU A 137 -8.25 -15.93 1.73
N LYS A 138 -7.38 -16.84 1.27
CA LYS A 138 -5.99 -16.53 0.93
C LYS A 138 -5.91 -16.45 -0.60
N PHE A 139 -5.95 -15.23 -1.12
CA PHE A 139 -5.89 -14.96 -2.56
C PHE A 139 -4.45 -15.03 -3.07
N ASP A 140 -3.92 -16.23 -3.24
CA ASP A 140 -2.54 -16.50 -3.66
C ASP A 140 -2.52 -17.60 -4.72
N GLY A 141 -1.92 -17.37 -5.88
CA GLY A 141 -1.96 -18.34 -6.99
C GLY A 141 -3.30 -18.49 -7.71
N ALA A 142 -3.25 -19.06 -8.92
CA ALA A 142 -4.38 -19.17 -9.85
C ALA A 142 -5.52 -20.08 -9.33
N GLU A 143 -5.21 -21.08 -8.51
CA GLU A 143 -6.17 -21.98 -7.86
C GLU A 143 -7.14 -21.25 -6.93
N ASN A 144 -6.74 -20.08 -6.42
CA ASN A 144 -7.54 -19.24 -5.53
C ASN A 144 -8.39 -18.19 -6.27
N LEU A 145 -8.41 -18.24 -7.61
CA LEU A 145 -9.30 -17.40 -8.41
C LEU A 145 -10.77 -17.78 -8.18
N THR A 146 -11.57 -16.76 -7.91
CA THR A 146 -13.02 -16.84 -7.83
C THR A 146 -13.66 -16.08 -9.00
N PRO A 147 -14.94 -16.35 -9.32
CA PRO A 147 -15.66 -15.58 -10.33
C PRO A 147 -15.64 -14.06 -10.12
N ALA A 148 -15.39 -13.59 -8.87
CA ALA A 148 -15.29 -12.16 -8.56
C ALA A 148 -14.09 -11.48 -9.25
N PHE A 149 -13.05 -12.22 -9.63
CA PHE A 149 -11.90 -11.66 -10.35
C PHE A 149 -12.09 -11.61 -11.87
N GLY A 150 -13.22 -12.09 -12.40
CA GLY A 150 -13.52 -12.07 -13.83
C GLY A 150 -12.53 -12.91 -14.63
N ASN A 151 -11.83 -12.29 -15.58
CA ASN A 151 -10.87 -12.95 -16.48
C ASN A 151 -9.41 -12.85 -16.00
N ALA A 152 -9.18 -12.70 -14.69
CA ALA A 152 -7.83 -12.80 -14.15
C ALA A 152 -7.26 -14.20 -14.42
N VAL A 153 -5.96 -14.26 -14.67
CA VAL A 153 -5.24 -15.52 -14.96
C VAL A 153 -4.41 -16.01 -13.78
N ASP A 154 -4.13 -15.12 -12.82
CA ASP A 154 -3.32 -15.44 -11.64
C ASP A 154 -3.54 -14.43 -10.50
N LEU A 155 -3.00 -14.73 -9.32
CA LEU A 155 -2.90 -13.86 -8.14
C LEU A 155 -1.44 -13.85 -7.65
N ALA A 156 -0.79 -12.69 -7.69
CA ALA A 156 0.63 -12.54 -7.37
C ALA A 156 0.88 -11.64 -6.15
N ASP A 157 1.93 -11.93 -5.38
CA ASP A 157 2.40 -11.07 -4.29
C ASP A 157 3.08 -9.79 -4.83
N THR A 158 3.21 -8.77 -3.99
CA THR A 158 3.78 -7.47 -4.39
C THR A 158 5.21 -7.57 -4.89
N ASP A 159 6.03 -8.45 -4.32
CA ASP A 159 7.44 -8.59 -4.69
C ASP A 159 7.57 -9.09 -6.14
N ASP A 160 6.76 -10.07 -6.53
CA ASP A 160 6.69 -10.58 -7.91
C ASP A 160 6.19 -9.49 -8.87
N VAL A 161 5.14 -8.75 -8.48
CA VAL A 161 4.61 -7.66 -9.31
C VAL A 161 5.65 -6.56 -9.52
N LEU A 162 6.40 -6.18 -8.49
CA LEU A 162 7.45 -5.17 -8.61
C LEU A 162 8.62 -5.68 -9.45
N ALA A 163 9.03 -6.94 -9.28
CA ALA A 163 10.07 -7.56 -10.12
C ALA A 163 9.68 -7.49 -11.60
N GLU A 164 8.47 -7.91 -11.95
CA GLU A 164 7.95 -7.88 -13.32
C GLU A 164 7.76 -6.45 -13.85
N ARG A 165 7.23 -5.53 -13.02
CA ARG A 165 7.06 -4.11 -13.37
C ARG A 165 8.41 -3.43 -13.68
N TYR A 166 9.48 -3.81 -13.00
CA TYR A 166 10.81 -3.30 -13.32
C TYR A 166 11.52 -4.11 -14.39
N ALA A 167 11.04 -5.30 -14.76
CA ALA A 167 11.63 -6.09 -15.84
C ALA A 167 11.24 -5.57 -17.23
N SER A 168 9.99 -5.11 -17.41
CA SER A 168 9.52 -4.68 -18.75
C SER A 168 8.34 -3.70 -18.70
N PRO A 169 8.24 -2.73 -19.65
CA PRO A 169 7.17 -1.73 -19.67
C PRO A 169 5.79 -2.31 -20.06
N THR A 170 5.73 -3.58 -20.46
CA THR A 170 4.48 -4.32 -20.72
C THR A 170 3.76 -4.72 -19.43
N HIS A 171 4.41 -4.64 -18.28
CA HIS A 171 3.86 -4.96 -16.96
C HIS A 171 3.42 -3.67 -16.26
N GLN A 172 2.12 -3.53 -16.00
CA GLN A 172 1.54 -2.28 -15.52
C GLN A 172 0.64 -2.50 -14.30
N ILE A 173 0.79 -1.65 -13.30
CA ILE A 173 -0.13 -1.60 -12.16
C ILE A 173 -1.34 -0.73 -12.52
N ASP A 174 -2.54 -1.21 -12.20
CA ASP A 174 -3.77 -0.40 -12.27
C ASP A 174 -3.76 0.65 -11.15
N GLN A 175 -3.08 1.77 -11.41
CA GLN A 175 -2.84 2.81 -10.41
C GLN A 175 -4.14 3.47 -9.92
N LEU A 176 -5.20 3.49 -10.75
CA LEU A 176 -6.50 4.05 -10.34
C LEU A 176 -7.27 3.10 -9.42
N ALA A 177 -7.23 1.79 -9.69
CA ALA A 177 -7.73 0.80 -8.75
C ALA A 177 -6.97 0.84 -7.42
N PHE A 178 -5.64 1.01 -7.48
CA PHE A 178 -4.82 1.16 -6.28
C PHE A 178 -5.14 2.45 -5.52
N ALA A 179 -5.19 3.61 -6.18
CA ALA A 179 -5.59 4.87 -5.55
C ALA A 179 -6.96 4.78 -4.86
N ARG A 180 -7.94 4.11 -5.47
CA ARG A 180 -9.26 3.86 -4.88
C ARG A 180 -9.17 3.02 -3.60
N ALA A 181 -8.40 1.93 -3.63
CA ALA A 181 -8.18 1.10 -2.44
C ALA A 181 -7.47 1.91 -1.33
N ARG A 182 -6.44 2.69 -1.67
CA ARG A 182 -5.72 3.54 -0.71
C ARG A 182 -6.59 4.63 -0.10
N LEU A 183 -7.50 5.23 -0.87
CA LEU A 183 -8.48 6.18 -0.32
C LEU A 183 -9.48 5.52 0.62
N LEU A 184 -9.88 4.26 0.36
CA LEU A 184 -10.68 3.49 1.30
C LEU A 184 -9.90 3.21 2.59
N ASP A 185 -8.62 2.83 2.49
CA ASP A 185 -7.73 2.61 3.65
C ASP A 185 -7.63 3.86 4.53
N ILE A 186 -7.43 5.02 3.90
CA ILE A 186 -7.45 6.33 4.59
C ILE A 186 -8.81 6.55 5.25
N LEU A 187 -9.93 6.30 4.57
CA LEU A 187 -11.27 6.48 5.11
C LEU A 187 -11.53 5.62 6.35
N ILE A 188 -11.13 4.34 6.34
CA ILE A 188 -11.33 3.42 7.47
C ILE A 188 -10.23 3.54 8.55
N GLY A 189 -9.16 4.30 8.26
CA GLY A 189 -8.06 4.55 9.19
C GLY A 189 -7.11 3.38 9.32
N ASP A 190 -6.91 2.63 8.24
CA ASP A 190 -5.98 1.50 8.17
C ASP A 190 -4.54 2.03 7.99
N TRP A 191 -3.78 2.07 9.09
CA TRP A 191 -2.47 2.75 9.17
C TRP A 191 -1.27 1.83 8.88
N ASP A 192 -1.48 0.51 8.88
CA ASP A 192 -0.39 -0.46 8.79
C ASP A 192 -0.24 -1.09 7.41
N ARG A 193 -0.61 -0.34 6.38
CA ARG A 193 -0.53 -0.79 4.98
C ARG A 193 0.92 -0.87 4.53
N HIS A 194 1.37 -2.07 4.15
CA HIS A 194 2.69 -2.36 3.57
C HIS A 194 2.56 -3.40 2.44
N GLU A 195 3.62 -3.65 1.68
CA GLU A 195 3.70 -4.54 0.51
C GLU A 195 3.14 -5.95 0.75
N GLY A 196 3.42 -6.54 1.92
CA GLY A 196 2.91 -7.85 2.33
C GLY A 196 1.41 -7.92 2.60
N GLN A 197 0.67 -6.80 2.53
CA GLN A 197 -0.79 -6.75 2.71
C GLN A 197 -1.58 -6.58 1.40
N TRP A 198 -0.92 -6.82 0.28
CA TRP A 198 -1.52 -6.79 -1.04
C TRP A 198 -1.25 -8.11 -1.76
N GLN A 199 -2.28 -8.55 -2.47
CA GLN A 199 -2.19 -9.49 -3.56
C GLN A 199 -2.59 -8.75 -4.84
N TRP A 200 -2.27 -9.30 -6.00
CA TRP A 200 -2.51 -8.64 -7.27
C TRP A 200 -3.15 -9.60 -8.27
N ALA A 201 -4.40 -9.33 -8.64
CA ALA A 201 -5.06 -10.06 -9.72
C ALA A 201 -4.40 -9.70 -11.05
N VAL A 202 -3.92 -10.72 -11.75
CA VAL A 202 -3.13 -10.59 -12.99
C VAL A 202 -4.05 -10.73 -14.19
N TYR A 203 -4.03 -9.75 -15.10
CA TYR A 203 -4.83 -9.76 -16.33
C TYR A 203 -3.94 -9.64 -17.57
N ALA A 204 -3.99 -10.65 -18.45
CA ALA A 204 -3.37 -10.56 -19.77
C ALA A 204 -4.26 -9.72 -20.73
N GLN A 205 -3.72 -8.63 -21.27
CA GLN A 205 -4.44 -7.69 -22.14
C GLN A 205 -3.55 -7.21 -23.30
N ASN A 206 -3.84 -7.64 -24.53
CA ASN A 206 -3.21 -7.13 -25.75
C ASN A 206 -1.66 -7.11 -25.72
N GLY A 207 -1.04 -8.18 -25.23
CA GLY A 207 0.42 -8.27 -25.10
C GLY A 207 1.01 -7.47 -23.92
N ARG A 208 0.16 -7.01 -23.00
CA ARG A 208 0.53 -6.39 -21.73
C ARG A 208 -0.08 -7.17 -20.56
N THR A 209 0.51 -7.01 -19.39
CA THR A 209 0.03 -7.59 -18.13
C THR A 209 -0.41 -6.46 -17.22
N LEU A 210 -1.67 -6.48 -16.80
CA LEU A 210 -2.24 -5.50 -15.87
C LEU A 210 -2.43 -6.14 -14.49
N TYR A 211 -1.89 -5.52 -13.46
CA TYR A 211 -2.00 -5.96 -12.07
C TYR A 211 -3.02 -5.10 -11.33
N ARG A 212 -4.09 -5.71 -10.81
CA ARG A 212 -5.09 -5.01 -9.99
C ARG A 212 -4.97 -5.39 -8.52
N PRO A 213 -5.02 -4.42 -7.60
CA PRO A 213 -4.77 -4.67 -6.20
C PRO A 213 -5.94 -5.41 -5.53
N VAL A 214 -5.57 -6.37 -4.70
CA VAL A 214 -6.44 -7.18 -3.84
C VAL A 214 -5.94 -7.00 -2.40
N PRO A 215 -6.47 -6.02 -1.65
CA PRO A 215 -6.07 -5.81 -0.27
C PRO A 215 -6.39 -7.04 0.60
N LYS A 216 -5.41 -7.47 1.40
CA LYS A 216 -5.57 -8.45 2.49
C LYS A 216 -5.25 -7.81 3.84
N ASP A 217 -5.50 -8.56 4.91
CA ASP A 217 -5.21 -8.23 6.31
C ASP A 217 -5.67 -6.85 6.79
N ARG A 218 -6.93 -6.77 7.25
CA ARG A 218 -7.61 -5.52 7.65
C ARG A 218 -7.71 -5.34 9.16
N ASP A 219 -6.72 -5.81 9.91
CA ASP A 219 -6.81 -5.89 11.37
C ASP A 219 -6.43 -4.62 12.15
N GLN A 220 -5.87 -3.61 11.46
CA GLN A 220 -5.53 -2.30 12.04
C GLN A 220 -6.58 -1.21 11.80
N VAL A 221 -7.75 -1.59 11.27
CA VAL A 221 -8.89 -0.70 11.06
C VAL A 221 -9.45 -0.21 12.41
N TYR A 222 -9.83 1.06 12.47
CA TYR A 222 -10.37 1.74 13.66
C TYR A 222 -9.45 1.77 14.89
N PHE A 223 -8.13 1.73 14.71
CA PHE A 223 -7.15 1.76 15.81
C PHE A 223 -7.44 2.86 16.85
N ARG A 224 -7.31 2.58 18.15
CA ARG A 224 -7.55 3.52 19.27
C ARG A 224 -6.39 3.48 20.24
N PHE A 225 -5.57 4.52 20.25
CA PHE A 225 -4.32 4.53 21.01
C PHE A 225 -4.17 5.76 21.93
N ASP A 226 -4.60 6.95 21.50
CA ASP A 226 -4.31 8.21 22.20
C ASP A 226 -5.23 8.56 23.40
N ASP A 227 -5.89 7.58 24.01
CA ASP A 227 -6.86 7.80 25.09
C ASP A 227 -6.27 7.70 26.52
N GLY A 228 -4.93 7.67 26.62
CA GLY A 228 -4.14 7.81 27.84
C GLY A 228 -2.97 8.76 27.66
N LEU A 229 -2.46 9.34 28.76
CA LEU A 229 -1.40 10.36 28.72
C LEU A 229 -0.12 9.90 27.98
N ILE A 230 0.35 8.68 28.23
CA ILE A 230 1.57 8.12 27.64
C ILE A 230 1.37 7.81 26.16
N PRO A 231 0.37 7.02 25.74
CA PRO A 231 0.07 6.83 24.32
C PRO A 231 -0.21 8.12 23.55
N TRP A 232 -0.91 9.08 24.16
CA TRP A 232 -1.15 10.41 23.57
C TRP A 232 0.16 11.14 23.28
N LEU A 233 1.11 11.13 24.23
CA LEU A 233 2.44 11.71 24.05
C LEU A 233 3.22 10.97 22.95
N MET A 234 3.18 9.64 22.94
CA MET A 234 3.86 8.80 21.95
C MET A 234 3.29 8.92 20.54
N SER A 235 2.01 9.25 20.39
CA SER A 235 1.41 9.48 19.08
C SER A 235 1.89 10.78 18.41
N ARG A 236 2.51 11.72 19.14
CA ARG A 236 2.85 13.05 18.59
C ARG A 236 3.83 12.95 17.40
N LYS A 237 3.84 14.00 16.57
CA LYS A 237 4.63 14.03 15.32
C LYS A 237 6.12 13.75 15.51
N TRP A 238 6.66 13.99 16.71
CA TRP A 238 8.06 13.77 17.08
C TRP A 238 8.38 12.35 17.59
N ALA A 239 7.37 11.50 17.79
CA ALA A 239 7.53 10.12 18.24
C ALA A 239 6.96 9.14 17.19
N VAL A 240 5.99 8.29 17.55
CA VAL A 240 5.40 7.28 16.66
C VAL A 240 4.18 7.87 15.97
N ARG A 241 4.43 8.74 14.98
CA ARG A 241 3.42 9.50 14.23
C ARG A 241 2.31 8.64 13.60
N LYS A 242 2.60 7.36 13.30
CA LYS A 242 1.67 6.41 12.67
C LYS A 242 0.55 5.90 13.58
N PHE A 243 0.79 5.86 14.90
CA PHE A 243 -0.24 5.42 15.85
C PHE A 243 -1.23 6.56 16.07
N ARG A 244 -2.38 6.46 15.39
CA ARG A 244 -3.44 7.45 15.41
C ARG A 244 -4.77 6.82 15.76
N THR A 245 -5.48 7.46 16.68
CA THR A 245 -6.84 7.05 17.02
C THR A 245 -7.78 7.39 15.88
N PHE A 246 -8.60 6.41 15.50
CA PHE A 246 -9.68 6.59 14.56
C PHE A 246 -10.75 7.51 15.13
N ARG A 247 -10.94 8.65 14.46
CA ARG A 247 -11.84 9.72 14.86
C ARG A 247 -12.62 10.24 13.65
N PRO A 248 -13.77 10.92 13.89
CA PRO A 248 -14.54 11.56 12.82
C PRO A 248 -13.74 12.52 11.95
N ARG A 249 -12.71 13.18 12.51
CA ARG A 249 -11.80 14.07 11.78
C ARG A 249 -10.51 13.34 11.44
N TYR A 250 -10.00 13.54 10.22
CA TYR A 250 -8.62 13.20 9.88
C TYR A 250 -7.63 14.05 10.69
N GLU A 251 -6.83 13.43 11.54
CA GLU A 251 -5.88 14.16 12.38
C GLU A 251 -4.51 14.34 11.73
N ASP A 252 -4.03 13.34 10.99
CA ASP A 252 -2.66 13.31 10.49
C ASP A 252 -2.52 12.33 9.30
N ILE A 253 -2.95 12.75 8.10
CA ILE A 253 -2.82 11.94 6.87
C ILE A 253 -1.38 11.46 6.65
N PRO A 254 -0.32 12.30 6.80
CA PRO A 254 1.03 11.83 6.59
C PRO A 254 1.50 10.80 7.63
N GLY A 255 0.87 10.75 8.80
CA GLY A 255 1.09 9.68 9.77
C GLY A 255 0.45 8.37 9.32
N THR A 256 -0.82 8.43 8.88
CA THR A 256 -1.60 7.27 8.43
C THR A 256 -1.00 6.58 7.21
N VAL A 257 -0.45 7.32 6.25
CA VAL A 257 0.09 6.74 5.00
C VAL A 257 1.57 6.36 5.09
N ARG A 258 2.23 6.58 6.24
CA ARG A 258 3.68 6.44 6.36
C ARG A 258 4.20 5.03 6.03
N ASN A 259 3.54 3.99 6.53
CA ASN A 259 3.97 2.61 6.29
C ASN A 259 3.83 2.22 4.81
N ALA A 260 2.88 2.83 4.10
CA ALA A 260 2.61 2.51 2.70
C ALA A 260 3.50 3.29 1.73
N HIS A 261 4.34 4.20 2.23
CA HIS A 261 5.09 5.14 1.38
C HIS A 261 5.89 4.43 0.28
N PHE A 262 6.55 3.32 0.60
CA PHE A 262 7.33 2.52 -0.36
C PHE A 262 6.48 2.08 -1.56
N LEU A 263 5.33 1.46 -1.32
CA LEU A 263 4.45 1.00 -2.38
C LEU A 263 3.70 2.16 -3.05
N ASP A 264 3.25 3.15 -2.27
CA ASP A 264 2.52 4.31 -2.77
C ASP A 264 3.34 5.10 -3.80
N THR A 265 4.66 5.29 -3.62
CA THR A 265 5.50 5.99 -4.60
C THR A 265 5.71 5.20 -5.89
N ARG A 266 5.58 3.87 -5.85
CA ARG A 266 5.81 2.96 -6.99
C ARG A 266 4.53 2.65 -7.77
N ALA A 267 3.39 2.60 -7.08
CA ALA A 267 2.10 2.24 -7.65
C ALA A 267 1.17 3.43 -7.96
N LEU A 268 1.53 4.66 -7.59
CA LEU A 268 0.74 5.88 -7.87
C LEU A 268 1.45 7.00 -8.67
N PRO A 269 2.61 6.79 -9.36
CA PRO A 269 3.38 7.91 -9.89
C PRO A 269 2.68 8.68 -11.02
N GLU A 270 1.62 8.16 -11.64
CA GLU A 270 0.85 8.83 -12.71
C GLU A 270 -0.47 9.43 -12.26
N VAL A 271 -0.97 9.07 -11.07
CA VAL A 271 -2.29 9.50 -10.62
C VAL A 271 -2.30 11.01 -10.34
N THR A 272 -3.16 11.72 -11.04
CA THR A 272 -3.29 13.18 -10.95
C THR A 272 -4.15 13.63 -9.78
N ALA A 273 -4.00 14.89 -9.36
CA ALA A 273 -4.87 15.50 -8.35
C ALA A 273 -6.36 15.37 -8.72
N ALA A 274 -6.69 15.59 -10.00
CA ALA A 274 -8.05 15.50 -10.52
C ALA A 274 -8.60 14.07 -10.40
N GLN A 275 -7.80 13.05 -10.72
CA GLN A 275 -8.18 11.65 -10.54
C GLN A 275 -8.38 11.30 -9.07
N PHE A 276 -7.50 11.75 -8.17
CA PHE A 276 -7.70 11.57 -6.72
C PHE A 276 -9.01 12.22 -6.24
N GLN A 277 -9.32 13.44 -6.68
CA GLN A 277 -10.58 14.12 -6.35
C GLN A 277 -11.80 13.38 -6.91
N GLN A 278 -11.71 12.89 -8.15
CA GLN A 278 -12.78 12.12 -8.77
C GLN A 278 -13.02 10.81 -8.01
N LEU A 279 -11.98 10.07 -7.65
CA LEU A 279 -12.06 8.84 -6.87
C LEU A 279 -12.65 9.10 -5.47
N ALA A 280 -12.21 10.17 -4.79
CA ALA A 280 -12.75 10.55 -3.49
C ALA A 280 -14.25 10.88 -3.57
N THR A 281 -14.67 11.67 -4.55
CA THR A 281 -16.08 12.02 -4.77
C THR A 281 -16.92 10.80 -5.16
N ASP A 282 -16.34 9.88 -5.93
CA ASP A 282 -16.99 8.61 -6.27
C ASP A 282 -17.21 7.74 -5.03
N LEU A 283 -16.19 7.59 -4.19
CA LEU A 283 -16.30 6.87 -2.90
C LEU A 283 -17.32 7.53 -1.97
N GLN A 284 -17.37 8.85 -1.90
CA GLN A 284 -18.39 9.57 -1.13
C GLN A 284 -19.81 9.18 -1.52
N ARG A 285 -20.08 9.06 -2.83
CA ARG A 285 -21.41 8.71 -3.35
C ARG A 285 -21.75 7.23 -3.13
N ARG A 286 -20.76 6.35 -3.25
CA ARG A 286 -20.92 4.89 -3.11
C ARG A 286 -21.10 4.46 -1.66
N LEU A 287 -20.41 5.10 -0.73
CA LEU A 287 -20.45 4.78 0.70
C LEU A 287 -21.63 5.50 1.39
N THR A 288 -22.84 5.19 0.95
CA THR A 288 -24.06 5.78 1.51
C THR A 288 -24.20 5.49 3.01
N ASP A 289 -25.09 6.23 3.68
CA ASP A 289 -25.40 5.97 5.09
C ASP A 289 -25.90 4.54 5.33
N SER A 290 -26.64 3.97 4.37
CA SER A 290 -27.11 2.58 4.43
C SER A 290 -25.96 1.58 4.31
N VAL A 291 -25.00 1.80 3.39
CA VAL A 291 -23.80 0.97 3.27
C VAL A 291 -22.99 1.00 4.56
N ILE A 292 -22.77 2.18 5.13
CA ILE A 292 -22.06 2.33 6.41
C ILE A 292 -22.81 1.63 7.55
N ALA A 293 -24.14 1.74 7.59
CA ALA A 293 -24.95 1.05 8.60
C ALA A 293 -24.83 -0.48 8.48
N VAL A 294 -24.91 -1.02 7.26
CA VAL A 294 -24.75 -2.46 6.98
C VAL A 294 -23.35 -2.94 7.35
N ALA A 295 -22.31 -2.17 7.01
CA ALA A 295 -20.92 -2.45 7.37
C ALA A 295 -20.73 -2.57 8.87
N VAL A 296 -21.17 -1.58 9.64
CA VAL A 296 -20.96 -1.57 11.09
C VAL A 296 -21.83 -2.63 11.79
N ARG A 297 -22.96 -3.01 11.21
CA ARG A 297 -23.81 -4.12 11.71
C ARG A 297 -23.17 -5.51 11.58
N GLN A 298 -22.04 -5.65 10.88
CA GLN A 298 -21.27 -6.88 10.88
C GLN A 298 -20.55 -7.15 12.21
N LEU A 299 -20.42 -6.15 13.08
CA LEU A 299 -19.91 -6.36 14.44
C LEU A 299 -20.84 -7.28 15.23
N PRO A 300 -20.31 -8.15 16.12
CA PRO A 300 -21.16 -8.93 17.02
C PRO A 300 -22.11 -8.02 17.81
N PRO A 301 -23.37 -8.42 18.06
CA PRO A 301 -24.37 -7.52 18.65
C PRO A 301 -23.96 -6.81 19.96
N PRO A 302 -23.26 -7.47 20.92
CA PRO A 302 -22.73 -6.79 22.09
C PRO A 302 -21.70 -5.71 21.75
N ILE A 303 -20.82 -5.96 20.79
CA ILE A 303 -19.78 -5.03 20.34
C ILE A 303 -20.39 -3.86 19.57
N TYR A 304 -21.41 -4.12 18.75
CA TYR A 304 -22.17 -3.08 18.06
C TYR A 304 -22.80 -2.09 19.07
N LYS A 305 -23.33 -2.58 20.19
CA LYS A 305 -23.88 -1.71 21.24
C LYS A 305 -22.82 -0.79 21.87
N LEU A 306 -21.58 -1.25 21.97
CA LEU A 306 -20.48 -0.47 22.55
C LEU A 306 -19.89 0.55 21.57
N GLU A 307 -19.67 0.13 20.32
CA GLU A 307 -18.83 0.89 19.37
C GLU A 307 -19.55 1.30 18.09
N GLY A 308 -20.69 0.69 17.78
CA GLY A 308 -21.32 0.79 16.47
C GLY A 308 -21.75 2.21 16.10
N GLU A 309 -22.34 2.95 17.03
CA GLU A 309 -22.74 4.34 16.76
C GLU A 309 -21.53 5.24 16.50
N TYR A 310 -20.48 5.11 17.32
CA TYR A 310 -19.25 5.90 17.18
C TYR A 310 -18.54 5.60 15.86
N ILE A 311 -18.39 4.33 15.50
CA ILE A 311 -17.76 3.91 14.24
C ILE A 311 -18.58 4.44 13.06
N ALA A 312 -19.90 4.25 13.05
CA ALA A 312 -20.76 4.70 11.95
C ALA A 312 -20.72 6.24 11.80
N LYS A 313 -20.77 6.98 12.91
CA LYS A 313 -20.64 8.45 12.91
C LYS A 313 -19.27 8.89 12.37
N SER A 314 -18.21 8.22 12.78
CA SER A 314 -16.85 8.52 12.34
C SER A 314 -16.66 8.24 10.85
N LEU A 315 -17.15 7.11 10.35
CA LEU A 315 -17.13 6.77 8.92
C LEU A 315 -17.88 7.79 8.08
N ARG A 316 -19.08 8.23 8.49
CA ARG A 316 -19.84 9.28 7.77
C ARG A 316 -19.05 10.60 7.72
N ALA A 317 -18.55 11.08 8.85
CA ALA A 317 -17.79 12.32 8.90
C ALA A 317 -16.49 12.25 8.05
N ARG A 318 -15.80 11.11 8.07
CA ARG A 318 -14.59 10.88 7.27
C ARG A 318 -14.91 10.80 5.79
N ARG A 319 -15.95 10.04 5.40
CA ARG A 319 -16.49 10.05 4.04
C ARG A 319 -16.73 11.47 3.58
N ASP A 320 -17.49 12.27 4.32
CA ASP A 320 -17.84 13.64 3.93
C ASP A 320 -16.61 14.57 3.80
N ALA A 321 -15.52 14.27 4.51
CA ALA A 321 -14.25 14.98 4.42
C ALA A 321 -13.21 14.35 3.46
N LEU A 322 -13.53 13.23 2.80
CA LEU A 322 -12.59 12.45 1.99
C LEU A 322 -11.92 13.25 0.85
N PRO A 323 -12.60 14.14 0.10
CA PRO A 323 -11.97 14.97 -0.93
C PRO A 323 -10.82 15.82 -0.41
N LYS A 324 -10.94 16.34 0.82
CA LYS A 324 -9.87 17.10 1.47
C LYS A 324 -8.70 16.18 1.84
N ALA A 325 -8.98 15.00 2.40
CA ALA A 325 -7.95 14.02 2.73
C ALA A 325 -7.22 13.51 1.47
N ALA A 326 -7.95 13.31 0.36
CA ALA A 326 -7.38 12.92 -0.93
C ALA A 326 -6.44 14.00 -1.50
N GLN A 327 -6.79 15.29 -1.34
CA GLN A 327 -5.92 16.39 -1.73
C GLN A 327 -4.61 16.38 -0.93
N GLU A 328 -4.70 16.23 0.39
CA GLU A 328 -3.55 16.18 1.28
C GLU A 328 -2.67 14.97 0.94
N PHE A 329 -3.27 13.80 0.71
CA PHE A 329 -2.54 12.60 0.29
C PHE A 329 -1.82 12.80 -1.05
N TYR A 330 -2.51 13.34 -2.06
CA TYR A 330 -1.88 13.67 -3.34
C TYR A 330 -0.69 14.63 -3.18
N GLN A 331 -0.81 15.66 -2.34
CA GLN A 331 0.27 16.62 -2.11
C GLN A 331 1.53 15.95 -1.54
N LEU A 332 1.36 14.98 -0.64
CA LEU A 332 2.49 14.19 -0.12
C LEU A 332 3.20 13.40 -1.22
N LEU A 333 2.43 12.77 -2.12
CA LEU A 333 2.97 12.00 -3.24
C LEU A 333 3.57 12.90 -4.34
N ALA A 334 3.04 14.09 -4.53
CA ALA A 334 3.43 14.98 -5.62
C ALA A 334 4.64 15.84 -5.29
N GLU A 335 5.02 15.99 -4.02
CA GLU A 335 6.11 16.88 -3.59
C GLU A 335 7.48 16.41 -4.10
N HIS A 336 7.76 15.11 -3.96
CA HIS A 336 8.98 14.44 -4.40
C HIS A 336 8.59 13.19 -5.18
N VAL A 337 8.75 13.23 -6.49
CA VAL A 337 8.26 12.17 -7.38
C VAL A 337 9.42 11.35 -7.91
N GLU A 338 9.26 10.04 -7.88
CA GLU A 338 10.14 9.08 -8.53
C GLU A 338 9.51 8.62 -9.84
N VAL A 339 10.32 8.60 -10.91
CA VAL A 339 9.94 8.07 -12.23
C VAL A 339 10.99 7.05 -12.61
N ALA A 340 10.70 5.78 -12.33
CA ALA A 340 11.56 4.66 -12.68
C ALA A 340 11.11 4.03 -14.02
N GLY A 341 12.09 3.77 -14.88
CA GLY A 341 11.97 2.96 -16.09
C GLY A 341 11.85 1.47 -15.76
N THR A 342 12.50 0.65 -16.58
CA THR A 342 12.59 -0.80 -16.43
C THR A 342 14.02 -1.28 -16.70
N ASP A 343 14.23 -2.60 -16.76
CA ASP A 343 15.52 -3.18 -17.11
C ASP A 343 15.75 -3.22 -18.63
N GLU A 344 14.81 -2.70 -19.43
CA GLU A 344 14.91 -2.46 -20.86
C GLU A 344 15.35 -1.02 -21.18
N ASN A 345 15.68 -0.76 -22.45
CA ASN A 345 16.12 0.56 -22.93
C ASN A 345 14.93 1.52 -23.02
N GLU A 346 15.06 2.71 -22.43
CA GLU A 346 14.03 3.74 -22.47
C GLU A 346 14.52 5.14 -22.81
N ARG A 347 13.59 5.94 -23.34
CA ARG A 347 13.78 7.37 -23.52
C ARG A 347 12.87 8.16 -22.60
N PHE A 348 13.46 8.90 -21.67
CA PHE A 348 12.81 9.84 -20.78
C PHE A 348 12.83 11.23 -21.41
N VAL A 349 11.66 11.74 -21.80
CA VAL A 349 11.52 13.09 -22.36
C VAL A 349 10.90 14.01 -21.32
N THR A 350 11.65 15.02 -20.89
CA THR A 350 11.21 16.04 -19.94
C THR A 350 11.08 17.41 -20.61
N GLU A 351 9.86 17.91 -20.68
CA GLU A 351 9.52 19.19 -21.33
C GLU A 351 9.12 20.24 -20.29
N ARG A 352 9.93 21.28 -20.13
CA ARG A 352 9.59 22.47 -19.33
C ARG A 352 8.63 23.36 -20.14
N LEU A 353 7.35 23.02 -20.11
CA LEU A 353 6.30 23.69 -20.91
C LEU A 353 6.04 25.15 -20.51
N SER A 354 6.08 25.46 -19.21
CA SER A 354 5.90 26.81 -18.68
C SER A 354 6.48 26.92 -17.26
N ASP A 355 6.51 28.14 -16.69
CA ASP A 355 6.90 28.36 -15.28
C ASP A 355 6.08 27.54 -14.27
N SER A 356 4.88 27.13 -14.68
CA SER A 356 3.92 26.40 -13.84
C SER A 356 3.88 24.90 -14.12
N THR A 357 4.43 24.41 -15.23
CA THR A 357 4.21 23.05 -15.70
C THR A 357 5.43 22.40 -16.35
N THR A 358 5.69 21.14 -16.02
CA THR A 358 6.67 20.27 -16.68
C THR A 358 6.01 18.96 -17.07
N ARG A 359 6.15 18.52 -18.32
CA ARG A 359 5.66 17.21 -18.77
C ARG A 359 6.81 16.22 -18.80
N VAL A 360 6.55 15.01 -18.35
CA VAL A 360 7.45 13.86 -18.48
C VAL A 360 6.72 12.77 -19.26
N SER A 361 7.40 12.21 -20.24
CA SER A 361 6.96 11.05 -21.02
C SER A 361 8.10 10.02 -21.06
N VAL A 362 7.80 8.73 -20.85
CA VAL A 362 8.78 7.64 -20.99
C VAL A 362 8.35 6.71 -22.11
N TYR A 363 9.26 6.51 -23.05
CA TYR A 363 9.07 5.70 -24.25
C TYR A 363 10.00 4.49 -24.20
N ARG A 364 9.53 3.35 -24.71
CA ARG A 364 10.38 2.20 -24.95
C ARG A 364 11.31 2.47 -26.14
N LEU A 365 12.56 2.05 -26.04
CA LEU A 365 13.50 2.02 -27.17
C LEU A 365 13.65 0.59 -27.69
N PRO A 366 14.07 0.40 -28.95
CA PRO A 366 14.45 -0.90 -29.46
C PRO A 366 15.68 -1.45 -28.73
N GLU A 367 15.62 -2.70 -28.26
CA GLU A 367 16.75 -3.45 -27.69
C GLU A 367 17.76 -3.86 -28.77
N LYS A 368 17.27 -4.00 -30.01
CA LYS A 368 18.06 -4.47 -31.15
C LYS A 368 17.74 -3.66 -32.39
N LYS A 369 18.75 -3.47 -33.23
CA LYS A 369 18.60 -2.80 -34.52
C LYS A 369 17.52 -3.48 -35.37
N GLY A 370 16.50 -2.71 -35.77
CA GLY A 370 15.38 -3.18 -36.58
C GLY A 370 14.19 -3.74 -35.79
N GLN A 371 14.24 -3.76 -34.46
CA GLN A 371 13.06 -4.06 -33.63
C GLN A 371 12.07 -2.89 -33.66
N THR A 372 10.81 -3.18 -33.98
CA THR A 372 9.71 -2.22 -33.87
C THR A 372 9.17 -2.24 -32.45
N VAL A 373 9.06 -1.06 -31.83
CA VAL A 373 8.43 -0.85 -30.52
C VAL A 373 7.22 0.07 -30.64
N ASP A 374 6.29 0.00 -29.69
CA ASP A 374 5.14 0.90 -29.63
C ASP A 374 5.64 2.35 -29.46
N PRO A 375 5.31 3.29 -30.37
CA PRO A 375 5.81 4.66 -30.29
C PRO A 375 5.11 5.50 -29.20
N ARG A 376 4.07 4.97 -28.56
CA ARG A 376 3.35 5.66 -27.48
C ARG A 376 4.12 5.55 -26.17
N PRO A 377 4.13 6.60 -25.34
CA PRO A 377 4.76 6.50 -24.03
C PRO A 377 3.96 5.53 -23.14
N PHE A 378 4.66 4.71 -22.36
CA PHE A 378 4.02 3.85 -21.36
C PHE A 378 3.83 4.56 -20.02
N TYR A 379 4.52 5.69 -19.82
CA TYR A 379 4.34 6.61 -18.71
C TYR A 379 4.17 8.03 -19.24
N GLN A 380 3.18 8.78 -18.76
CA GLN A 380 3.10 10.21 -19.05
C GLN A 380 2.42 11.01 -17.93
N ARG A 381 3.10 12.04 -17.42
CA ARG A 381 2.53 12.95 -16.41
C ARG A 381 2.93 14.40 -16.65
N THR A 382 1.96 15.31 -16.48
CA THR A 382 2.23 16.75 -16.40
C THR A 382 2.23 17.19 -14.94
N PHE A 383 3.40 17.60 -14.46
CA PHE A 383 3.64 18.10 -13.11
C PHE A 383 3.40 19.59 -13.02
N ARG A 384 2.93 20.03 -11.85
CA ARG A 384 2.77 21.45 -11.53
C ARG A 384 3.91 21.89 -10.62
N THR A 385 4.58 22.99 -10.95
CA THR A 385 5.71 23.53 -10.19
C THR A 385 5.34 23.95 -8.76
N GLN A 386 4.04 24.18 -8.49
CA GLN A 386 3.54 24.50 -7.15
C GLN A 386 3.43 23.25 -6.26
N ASP A 387 3.17 22.09 -6.86
CA ASP A 387 2.90 20.84 -6.14
C ASP A 387 4.17 19.98 -6.07
N THR A 388 5.05 20.07 -7.06
CA THR A 388 6.25 19.22 -7.21
C THR A 388 7.53 20.02 -7.09
N LYS A 389 8.36 19.64 -6.11
CA LYS A 389 9.68 20.25 -5.86
C LYS A 389 10.78 19.56 -6.66
N THR A 390 10.71 18.23 -6.72
CA THR A 390 11.73 17.38 -7.35
C THR A 390 11.09 16.25 -8.13
N ILE A 391 11.63 15.95 -9.30
CA ILE A 391 11.43 14.69 -10.03
C ILE A 391 12.79 13.98 -10.07
N THR A 392 12.81 12.74 -9.59
CA THR A 392 13.99 11.87 -9.65
C THR A 392 13.71 10.76 -10.66
N PHE A 393 14.57 10.66 -11.68
CA PHE A 393 14.51 9.62 -12.70
C PHE A 393 15.48 8.50 -12.34
N TYR A 394 15.07 7.27 -12.63
CA TYR A 394 15.88 6.07 -12.53
C TYR A 394 15.79 5.29 -13.83
N GLY A 395 16.90 5.18 -14.57
CA GLY A 395 17.04 4.37 -15.78
C GLY A 395 17.13 2.87 -15.50
N LEU A 396 17.59 2.51 -14.30
CA LEU A 396 17.67 1.12 -13.83
C LEU A 396 18.74 0.31 -14.57
N ARG A 397 18.42 -0.57 -15.52
CA ARG A 397 19.41 -1.41 -16.23
C ARG A 397 19.44 -1.18 -17.74
N GLY A 398 18.55 -0.36 -18.30
CA GLY A 398 18.57 -0.03 -19.73
C GLY A 398 19.82 0.73 -20.15
N GLU A 399 20.05 0.78 -21.46
CA GLU A 399 20.84 1.84 -22.10
C GLU A 399 19.90 3.02 -22.39
N ASP A 400 19.81 3.98 -21.46
CA ASP A 400 18.73 4.96 -21.45
C ASP A 400 19.09 6.31 -22.05
N GLU A 401 18.08 6.96 -22.61
CA GLU A 401 18.18 8.32 -23.15
C GLU A 401 17.35 9.32 -22.33
N PHE A 402 18.00 10.29 -21.70
CA PHE A 402 17.35 11.37 -20.97
C PHE A 402 17.41 12.68 -21.78
N VAL A 403 16.27 13.12 -22.29
CA VAL A 403 16.13 14.37 -23.06
C VAL A 403 15.42 15.41 -22.21
N VAL A 404 16.10 16.52 -21.92
CA VAL A 404 15.52 17.66 -21.18
C VAL A 404 15.46 18.89 -22.09
N GLN A 405 14.28 19.48 -22.21
CA GLN A 405 14.05 20.62 -23.11
C GLN A 405 13.13 21.70 -22.51
N GLY A 406 13.17 22.89 -23.10
CA GLY A 406 12.29 24.02 -22.77
C GLY A 406 13.02 25.21 -22.13
N ASN A 407 12.44 26.40 -22.27
CA ASN A 407 12.98 27.66 -21.76
C ASN A 407 11.96 28.34 -20.84
N VAL A 408 12.29 28.45 -19.55
CA VAL A 408 11.37 28.92 -18.50
C VAL A 408 12.11 29.79 -17.46
N ASN A 409 11.39 30.59 -16.70
CA ASN A 409 11.94 31.33 -15.55
C ASN A 409 11.97 30.50 -14.28
N LYS A 410 11.01 29.57 -14.14
CA LYS A 410 10.88 28.67 -12.99
C LYS A 410 10.71 27.24 -13.47
N GLY A 411 11.46 26.31 -12.87
CA GLY A 411 11.37 24.90 -13.21
C GLY A 411 11.54 23.99 -12.00
N ILE A 412 10.96 22.80 -12.12
CA ILE A 412 11.13 21.70 -11.15
C ILE A 412 12.59 21.23 -11.18
N ARG A 413 13.14 20.85 -10.02
CA ARG A 413 14.46 20.22 -9.95
C ARG A 413 14.37 18.79 -10.50
N LEU A 414 15.27 18.44 -11.40
CA LEU A 414 15.43 17.10 -11.95
C LEU A 414 16.70 16.47 -11.38
N ASN A 415 16.58 15.26 -10.85
CA ASN A 415 17.72 14.40 -10.56
C ASN A 415 17.63 13.21 -11.52
N ILE A 416 18.67 12.98 -12.32
CA ILE A 416 18.74 11.88 -13.27
C ILE A 416 19.75 10.89 -12.70
N HIS A 417 19.28 9.67 -12.40
CA HIS A 417 20.11 8.51 -12.16
C HIS A 417 19.90 7.59 -13.36
N GLY A 418 20.98 7.27 -14.07
CA GLY A 418 20.93 6.29 -15.16
C GLY A 418 20.85 4.87 -14.60
N GLY A 419 21.81 4.05 -14.97
CA GLY A 419 21.93 2.66 -14.57
C GLY A 419 23.39 2.19 -14.54
N PRO A 420 23.64 0.89 -14.37
CA PRO A 420 24.98 0.32 -14.50
C PRO A 420 25.45 0.23 -15.96
N ASN A 421 24.56 0.43 -16.94
CA ASN A 421 24.83 0.38 -18.37
C ASN A 421 25.06 1.80 -18.95
N GLU A 422 25.30 1.88 -20.26
CA GLU A 422 25.63 3.15 -20.92
C GLU A 422 24.40 4.01 -21.14
N ASP A 423 24.45 5.25 -20.64
CA ASP A 423 23.35 6.20 -20.68
C ASP A 423 23.74 7.49 -21.42
N MET A 424 22.75 8.10 -22.08
CA MET A 424 22.90 9.39 -22.74
C MET A 424 21.99 10.43 -22.08
N VAL A 425 22.56 11.59 -21.72
CA VAL A 425 21.80 12.75 -21.27
C VAL A 425 22.00 13.93 -22.22
N VAL A 426 20.90 14.47 -22.74
CA VAL A 426 20.87 15.67 -23.59
C VAL A 426 19.99 16.73 -22.93
N ASP A 427 20.61 17.78 -22.37
CA ASP A 427 19.89 18.91 -21.78
C ASP A 427 20.02 20.15 -22.68
N SER A 428 18.93 20.48 -23.37
CA SER A 428 18.80 21.73 -24.15
C SER A 428 17.98 22.78 -23.41
N SER A 429 17.71 22.59 -22.12
CA SER A 429 16.80 23.43 -21.33
C SER A 429 17.49 24.60 -20.62
N GLN A 430 16.74 25.70 -20.49
CA GLN A 430 17.16 26.88 -19.76
C GLN A 430 16.16 27.21 -18.64
N VAL A 431 16.68 27.42 -17.42
CA VAL A 431 15.93 28.01 -16.31
C VAL A 431 16.58 29.35 -15.93
N ALA A 432 15.82 30.44 -16.05
CA ALA A 432 16.35 31.79 -15.85
C ALA A 432 16.97 32.02 -14.45
N GLY A 433 17.85 33.02 -14.38
CA GLY A 433 18.53 33.41 -13.14
C GLY A 433 19.70 32.49 -12.73
N GLY A 434 20.29 31.75 -13.67
CA GLY A 434 21.46 30.90 -13.43
C GLY A 434 21.19 29.69 -12.53
N LYS A 435 19.92 29.33 -12.31
CA LYS A 435 19.54 28.24 -11.41
C LYS A 435 19.80 26.90 -12.09
N ARG A 436 20.82 26.21 -11.60
CA ARG A 436 21.07 24.79 -11.86
C ARG A 436 19.87 23.95 -11.39
N ARG A 437 19.20 23.27 -12.33
CA ARG A 437 17.94 22.52 -12.11
C ARG A 437 17.93 21.12 -12.67
N THR A 438 18.96 20.71 -13.41
CA THR A 438 19.12 19.35 -13.91
C THR A 438 20.41 18.79 -13.31
N PHE A 439 20.32 17.74 -12.50
CA PHE A 439 21.46 17.12 -11.84
C PHE A 439 21.60 15.69 -12.35
N TYR A 440 22.75 15.34 -12.92
CA TYR A 440 22.99 14.00 -13.46
C TYR A 440 23.98 13.22 -12.61
N TYR A 441 23.56 12.07 -12.11
CA TYR A 441 24.30 11.19 -11.20
C TYR A 441 24.57 9.86 -11.89
N ASP A 442 25.85 9.58 -12.16
CA ASP A 442 26.27 8.36 -12.85
C ASP A 442 27.77 8.07 -12.70
N THR A 443 28.25 7.02 -13.36
CA THR A 443 29.67 6.83 -13.64
C THR A 443 30.15 7.74 -14.77
N LYS A 444 31.41 8.19 -14.71
CA LYS A 444 32.00 9.05 -15.76
C LYS A 444 32.37 8.30 -17.05
N THR A 445 32.49 6.98 -17.00
CA THR A 445 32.97 6.16 -18.11
C THR A 445 31.76 5.47 -18.74
N GLY A 446 31.69 5.42 -20.07
CA GLY A 446 30.58 4.78 -20.79
C GLY A 446 29.33 5.65 -20.98
N ASN A 447 29.30 6.86 -20.39
CA ASN A 447 28.11 7.72 -20.42
C ASN A 447 28.33 9.03 -21.18
N GLU A 448 27.35 9.38 -22.01
CA GLU A 448 27.36 10.62 -22.80
C GLU A 448 26.56 11.73 -22.12
N LEU A 449 27.11 12.94 -22.11
CA LEU A 449 26.44 14.12 -21.54
C LEU A 449 26.62 15.31 -22.47
N THR A 450 25.51 15.79 -23.04
CA THR A 450 25.42 17.10 -23.68
C THR A 450 24.82 18.09 -22.69
N GLU A 451 25.66 18.96 -22.13
CA GLU A 451 25.26 19.92 -21.09
C GLU A 451 24.51 21.13 -21.65
N GLY A 452 23.44 21.50 -20.94
CA GLY A 452 22.74 22.77 -21.11
C GLY A 452 23.08 23.77 -20.00
N PRO A 453 22.63 25.03 -20.10
CA PRO A 453 22.88 26.06 -19.08
C PRO A 453 22.38 25.70 -17.67
N SER A 454 21.43 24.76 -17.57
CA SER A 454 20.78 24.35 -16.32
C SER A 454 21.40 23.08 -15.69
N THR A 455 22.38 22.48 -16.36
CA THR A 455 22.93 21.17 -16.03
C THR A 455 24.00 21.24 -14.94
N VAL A 456 24.05 20.19 -14.11
CA VAL A 456 25.11 19.93 -13.14
C VAL A 456 25.55 18.48 -13.28
N ASP A 457 26.74 18.29 -13.83
CA ASP A 457 27.40 16.99 -13.83
C ASP A 457 27.80 16.60 -12.39
N ARG A 458 27.18 15.55 -11.85
CA ARG A 458 27.50 14.93 -10.56
C ARG A 458 28.09 13.53 -10.73
N ARG A 459 28.48 13.14 -11.94
CA ARG A 459 29.08 11.83 -12.21
C ARG A 459 30.37 11.63 -11.43
N ARG A 460 30.61 10.41 -10.96
CA ARG A 460 31.76 10.02 -10.14
C ARG A 460 32.53 8.87 -10.78
N ARG A 461 33.72 8.59 -10.23
CA ARG A 461 34.44 7.35 -10.51
C ARG A 461 33.93 6.29 -9.52
N GLY A 462 33.38 5.18 -10.00
CA GLY A 462 32.86 4.06 -9.19
C GLY A 462 31.32 3.92 -9.18
N VAL A 463 30.84 2.72 -8.89
CA VAL A 463 29.45 2.24 -9.07
C VAL A 463 28.44 2.66 -7.99
N ALA A 464 28.83 3.51 -7.04
CA ALA A 464 27.93 3.90 -5.94
C ALA A 464 26.80 4.88 -6.35
N ALA A 465 26.72 5.27 -7.63
CA ALA A 465 25.80 6.30 -8.12
C ALA A 465 24.39 5.77 -8.49
N HIS A 466 24.21 4.45 -8.59
CA HIS A 466 23.04 3.82 -9.23
C HIS A 466 22.02 3.20 -8.25
N ALA A 467 22.11 3.50 -6.95
CA ALA A 467 21.24 2.85 -5.97
C ALA A 467 19.76 3.28 -6.15
N TYR A 468 18.94 2.35 -6.65
CA TYR A 468 17.48 2.40 -6.58
C TYR A 468 17.01 1.24 -5.72
N ASP A 469 16.27 1.56 -4.66
CA ASP A 469 15.73 0.55 -3.77
C ASP A 469 14.51 -0.11 -4.43
N ARG A 470 14.69 -1.31 -4.99
CA ARG A 470 13.58 -2.06 -5.62
C ARG A 470 12.71 -2.78 -4.60
N GLU A 471 13.25 -3.07 -3.42
CA GLU A 471 12.75 -4.10 -2.51
C GLU A 471 12.32 -3.54 -1.13
N GLY A 472 12.64 -2.28 -0.81
CA GLY A 472 12.11 -1.58 0.36
C GLY A 472 12.97 -1.69 1.63
N TYR A 473 14.27 -1.98 1.52
CA TYR A 473 15.16 -2.27 2.66
C TYR A 473 15.98 -1.09 3.19
#